data_AF-X0YTF5-F1
#
_entry.id   AF-X0YTF5-F1
#
_cell.length_a   1.000
_cell.length_b   1.000
_cell.length_c   1.000
_cell.angle_alpha   90.00
_cell.angle_beta   90.00
_cell.angle_gamma   90.00
#
_symmetry.space_group_name_H-M   'P 1'
#
loop_
_entity.id
_entity.type
_entity.pdbx_description
1 polymer ?
#
loop_
_entity_poly.entity_id
_entity_poly.type
_entity_poly.pdbx_seq_one_letter_code
_entity_poly.pdbx_strand_id
1 'polypeptide(L)' 'MDASEHAKMVDFLMQYRGRIPGTQDLADKYAIAEKSRLLIQLDNLINAIDRYAIIDDAGWIR' A
#
# COMPACT_ATOMS: atom_id res chain seq x y z
N MET A 1 -11.84 -1.13 14.73
CA MET A 1 -10.83 -0.11 14.37
C MET A 1 -11.63 0.92 13.59
N ASP A 2 -11.63 2.21 13.92
CA ASP A 2 -12.59 3.12 13.26
C ASP A 2 -12.25 3.22 11.75
N ALA A 3 -13.22 3.38 10.86
CA ALA A 3 -12.99 3.53 9.41
C ALA A 3 -11.93 4.63 9.11
N SER A 4 -11.84 5.61 10.02
CA SER A 4 -10.80 6.64 10.07
C SER A 4 -9.35 6.11 10.16
N GLU A 5 -9.10 5.00 10.84
CA GLU A 5 -7.78 4.41 11.02
C GLU A 5 -7.29 3.69 9.76
N HIS A 6 -8.17 2.97 9.07
CA HIS A 6 -7.85 2.35 7.78
C HIS A 6 -7.52 3.40 6.72
N ALA A 7 -8.29 4.49 6.64
CA ALA A 7 -8.02 5.61 5.75
C ALA A 7 -6.64 6.25 6.01
N LYS A 8 -6.30 6.50 7.28
CA LYS A 8 -4.97 7.04 7.65
C LYS A 8 -3.83 6.12 7.22
N MET A 9 -4.01 4.80 7.33
CA MET A 9 -3.01 3.83 6.90
C MET A 9 -2.83 3.84 5.38
N VAL A 10 -3.92 3.89 4.62
CA VAL A 10 -3.89 4.00 3.16
C VAL A 10 -3.17 5.27 2.71
N ASP A 11 -3.49 6.42 3.32
CA ASP A 11 -2.83 7.69 3.04
C ASP A 11 -1.32 7.61 3.28
N PHE A 12 -0.91 7.03 4.42
CA PHE A 12 0.50 6.84 4.73
C PHE A 12 1.21 5.97 3.68
N LEU A 13 0.60 4.86 3.26
CA LEU A 13 1.16 3.96 2.26
C LEU A 13 1.25 4.61 0.88
N MET A 14 0.25 5.41 0.48
CA MET A 14 0.30 6.18 -0.77
C MET A 14 1.40 7.24 -0.75
N GLN A 15 1.58 7.94 0.36
CA GLN A 15 2.68 8.90 0.53
C GLN A 15 4.05 8.21 0.44
N TYR A 16 4.21 7.06 1.11
CA TYR A 16 5.45 6.28 1.03
C TYR A 16 5.71 5.80 -0.39
N ARG A 17 4.69 5.30 -1.10
CA ARG A 17 4.77 4.88 -2.50
C ARG A 17 5.32 5.99 -3.40
N GLY A 18 4.86 7.23 -3.20
CA GLY A 18 5.34 8.40 -3.94
C GLY A 18 6.79 8.81 -3.66
N ARG A 19 7.40 8.30 -2.58
CA ARG A 19 8.80 8.56 -2.20
C ARG A 19 9.77 7.50 -2.71
N ILE A 20 9.27 6.40 -3.29
CA ILE A 20 10.13 5.35 -3.86
C ILE A 20 10.82 5.89 -5.12
N PRO A 21 12.16 5.81 -5.23
CA PRO A 21 12.91 6.34 -6.37
C PRO A 21 12.41 5.84 -7.73
N GLY A 22 12.54 6.67 -8.77
CA GLY A 22 12.25 6.32 -10.16
C GLY A 22 13.13 5.16 -10.66
N THR A 23 12.70 4.43 -11.69
CA THR A 23 13.55 3.37 -12.28
C THR A 23 14.81 3.95 -12.91
N GLN A 24 14.73 5.19 -13.40
CA GLN A 24 15.86 5.97 -13.91
C GLN A 24 16.91 6.31 -12.84
N ASP A 25 16.53 6.28 -11.56
CA ASP A 25 17.41 6.59 -10.43
C ASP A 25 18.11 5.34 -9.88
N LEU A 26 17.81 4.16 -10.45
CA LEU A 26 18.32 2.87 -10.01
C LEU A 26 19.28 2.31 -11.07
N ALA A 27 20.57 2.23 -10.72
CA ALA A 27 21.60 1.72 -11.63
C ALA A 27 21.65 0.18 -11.69
N ASP A 28 21.10 -0.50 -10.68
CA ASP A 28 21.19 -1.94 -10.52
C ASP A 28 19.88 -2.66 -10.90
N LYS A 29 19.99 -3.76 -11.66
CA LYS A 29 18.83 -4.53 -12.14
C LYS A 29 18.06 -5.21 -11.01
N TYR A 30 18.74 -5.65 -9.95
CA TYR A 30 18.07 -6.17 -8.76
C TYR A 30 17.31 -5.05 -8.05
N ALA A 31 17.88 -3.86 -7.92
CA ALA A 31 17.18 -2.72 -7.34
C ALA A 31 15.90 -2.36 -8.12
N ILE A 32 15.93 -2.39 -9.45
CA ILE A 32 14.73 -2.18 -10.29
C ILE A 32 13.68 -3.28 -10.05
N ALA A 33 14.10 -4.55 -9.95
CA ALA A 33 13.21 -5.67 -9.70
C ALA A 33 12.57 -5.60 -8.30
N GLU A 34 13.36 -5.31 -7.27
CA GLU A 34 12.87 -5.15 -5.90
C GLU A 34 11.95 -3.93 -5.77
N LYS A 35 12.24 -2.82 -6.45
CA LYS A 35 11.31 -1.69 -6.55
C LYS A 35 9.96 -2.14 -7.12
N SER A 36 9.97 -2.84 -8.25
CA SER A 36 8.73 -3.29 -8.90
C SER A 36 7.94 -4.22 -7.98
N ARG A 37 8.62 -5.15 -7.30
CA ARG A 37 8.01 -6.03 -6.30
C ARG A 37 7.40 -5.24 -5.13
N LEU A 38 8.13 -4.26 -4.60
CA LEU A 38 7.67 -3.40 -3.50
C LEU A 38 6.41 -2.62 -3.90
N LEU A 39 6.37 -2.03 -5.09
CA LEU A 39 5.20 -1.31 -5.58
C LEU A 39 3.97 -2.22 -5.70
N ILE A 40 4.15 -3.44 -6.23
CA ILE A 40 3.07 -4.43 -6.31
C ILE A 40 2.57 -4.81 -4.90
N GLN A 41 3.48 -5.04 -3.96
CA GLN A 41 3.12 -5.37 -2.57
C GLN A 41 2.36 -4.24 -1.88
N LEU A 42 2.78 -2.98 -2.08
CA LEU A 42 2.07 -1.80 -1.57
C LEU A 42 0.66 -1.71 -2.15
N ASP A 43 0.52 -1.82 -3.47
CA ASP A 43 -0.78 -1.74 -4.14
C ASP A 43 -1.70 -2.88 -3.67
N ASN A 44 -1.17 -4.09 -3.45
CA ASN A 44 -1.93 -5.20 -2.89
C ASN A 44 -2.36 -4.97 -1.43
N LEU A 45 -1.49 -4.39 -0.61
CA LEU A 45 -1.79 -4.10 0.79
C LEU A 45 -2.85 -3.01 0.93
N ILE A 46 -2.75 -1.93 0.16
CA ILE A 46 -3.76 -0.86 0.12
C ILE A 46 -5.13 -1.46 -0.22
N ASN A 47 -5.21 -2.24 -1.30
CA ASN A 47 -6.45 -2.92 -1.69
C ASN A 47 -6.98 -3.89 -0.62
N ALA A 48 -6.10 -4.55 0.14
CA ALA A 48 -6.50 -5.43 1.23
C ALA A 48 -7.08 -4.64 2.41
N ILE A 49 -6.48 -3.50 2.75
CA ILE A 49 -6.96 -2.60 3.81
C ILE A 49 -8.34 -2.03 3.45
N ASP A 50 -8.52 -1.56 2.21
CA ASP A 50 -9.81 -1.02 1.75
C ASP A 50 -10.91 -2.08 1.81
N ARG A 51 -10.63 -3.30 1.35
CA ARG A 51 -11.58 -4.42 1.45
C ARG A 51 -11.87 -4.80 2.90
N TYR A 52 -10.85 -4.80 3.76
CA TYR A 52 -11.02 -5.11 5.17
C TYR A 52 -11.92 -4.07 5.87
N ALA A 53 -11.72 -2.79 5.58
CA ALA A 53 -12.56 -1.70 6.09
C ALA A 53 -14.02 -1.87 5.64
N ILE A 54 -14.28 -2.19 4.37
CA ILE A 54 -15.64 -2.45 3.87
C ILE A 54 -16.32 -3.60 4.63
N ILE A 55 -15.56 -4.67 4.94
CA ILE A 55 -16.07 -5.83 5.67
C ILE A 55 -16.33 -5.49 7.14
N ASP A 56 -15.46 -4.68 7.77
CA ASP A 56 -15.62 -4.20 9.15
C ASP A 56 -16.85 -3.29 9.26
N ASP A 57 -17.00 -2.33 8.34
CA ASP A 57 -18.16 -1.42 8.26
C ASP A 57 -19.48 -2.17 8.01
N ALA A 58 -19.43 -3.29 7.28
CA ALA A 58 -20.58 -4.17 7.09
C ALA A 58 -20.94 -4.99 8.34
N GLY A 59 -20.14 -4.91 9.40
CA GLY A 59 -20.32 -5.64 10.66
C GLY A 59 -20.00 -7.14 10.56
N TRP A 60 -19.20 -7.54 9.57
CA TRP A 60 -18.84 -8.95 9.36
C TRP A 60 -17.62 -9.36 10.20
N ILE A 61 -16.92 -8.39 10.76
CA ILE A 61 -15.85 -8.56 11.75
C ILE A 61 -16.38 -8.10 13.10
N ARG A 62 -16.06 -8.85 14.17
CA ARG A 62 -16.53 -8.61 15.54
C ARG A 62 -15.36 -8.46 16.49
#